data_AF-A0A1Y1NA63-F1
#
_entry.id   AF-A0A1Y1NA63-F1
#
_cell.length_a   1.000
_cell.length_b   1.000
_cell.length_c   1.000
_cell.angle_alpha   90.00
_cell.angle_beta   90.00
_cell.angle_gamma   90.00
#
_symmetry.space_group_name_H-M   'P 1'
#
loop_
_entity.id
_entity.type
_entity.pdbx_description
1 polymer ?
#
loop_
_entity_poly.entity_id
_entity_poly.type
_entity_poly.pdbx_seq_one_letter_code
_entity_poly.pdbx_strand_id
1 'polypeptide(L)'
;MSDLKEQVQKNVVNLCSYLDQHVAIWREALQETESAIRALGNLAEQLRCTERTHLEAVENFQEMKDSAKFSIWNGIELEIATIKASMEKMEKTNNNLKRKLFSLEKLTLDLDWDERHPLINGGPTQPPLSKILFLGLQFWQFFDGIFQKISSAYKSLDVYCERSTSNLANSLSVDLNVNSVNELIALTQYVNNSDAID
;
A
#
# COMPACT_ATOMS: atom_id res chain seq x y z
N MET A 1 35.00 -0.63 -12.88
CA MET A 1 34.12 0.54 -13.11
C MET A 1 32.98 0.25 -14.08
N SER A 2 33.20 -0.39 -15.24
CA SER A 2 32.11 -0.82 -16.17
C SER A 2 31.06 -1.71 -15.47
N ASP A 3 31.52 -2.77 -14.79
CA ASP A 3 30.65 -3.73 -14.09
C ASP A 3 29.77 -3.08 -12.99
N LEU A 4 30.27 -2.07 -12.28
CA LEU A 4 29.48 -1.35 -11.26
C LEU A 4 28.35 -0.54 -11.90
N LYS A 5 28.61 0.14 -13.01
CA LYS A 5 27.60 0.94 -13.73
C LYS A 5 26.52 0.07 -14.35
N GLU A 6 26.92 -1.08 -14.91
CA GLU A 6 25.99 -2.10 -15.41
C GLU A 6 25.09 -2.63 -14.27
N GLN A 7 25.65 -2.89 -13.10
CA GLN A 7 24.89 -3.29 -11.91
C GLN A 7 23.92 -2.20 -11.44
N VAL A 8 24.34 -0.93 -11.43
CA VAL A 8 23.48 0.20 -11.09
C VAL A 8 22.33 0.32 -12.09
N GLN A 9 22.62 0.29 -13.40
CA GLN A 9 21.60 0.36 -14.45
C GLN A 9 20.59 -0.79 -14.33
N LYS A 10 21.06 -2.01 -14.07
CA LYS A 10 20.19 -3.16 -13.83
C LYS A 10 19.26 -2.95 -12.63
N ASN A 11 19.75 -2.35 -11.55
CA ASN A 11 18.93 -2.04 -10.37
C ASN A 11 17.92 -0.92 -10.64
N VAL A 12 18.31 0.10 -11.41
CA VAL A 12 17.43 1.16 -11.88
C VAL A 12 16.28 0.58 -12.72
N VAL A 13 16.57 -0.27 -13.72
CA VAL A 13 15.54 -0.94 -14.54
C VAL A 13 14.64 -1.84 -13.69
N ASN A 14 15.22 -2.57 -12.74
CA ASN A 14 14.47 -3.45 -11.83
C ASN A 14 13.53 -2.66 -10.89
N LEU A 15 13.97 -1.52 -10.38
CA LEU A 15 13.14 -0.61 -9.59
C LEU A 15 11.98 -0.07 -10.45
N CYS A 16 12.29 0.51 -11.60
CA CYS A 16 11.32 1.16 -12.48
C CYS A 16 10.25 0.18 -13.00
N SER A 17 10.64 -1.02 -13.42
CA SER A 17 9.69 -2.05 -13.89
C SER A 17 8.75 -2.57 -12.80
N TYR A 18 9.08 -2.36 -11.52
CA TYR A 18 8.25 -2.77 -10.39
C TYR A 18 7.18 -1.74 -9.99
N LEU A 19 7.30 -0.48 -10.41
CA LEU A 19 6.47 0.61 -9.90
C LEU A 19 4.99 0.46 -10.26
N ASP A 20 4.67 0.12 -11.51
CA ASP A 20 3.27 -0.10 -11.93
C ASP A 20 2.63 -1.26 -11.18
N GLN A 21 3.38 -2.35 -11.01
CA GLN A 21 2.92 -3.49 -10.21
C GLN A 21 2.67 -3.08 -8.75
N HIS A 22 3.55 -2.26 -8.18
CA HIS A 22 3.38 -1.75 -6.83
C HIS A 22 2.08 -0.96 -6.68
N VAL A 23 1.81 -0.01 -7.59
CA VAL A 23 0.56 0.77 -7.57
C VAL A 23 -0.67 -0.10 -7.79
N ALA A 24 -0.60 -1.09 -8.69
CA ALA A 24 -1.70 -2.01 -8.94
C ALA A 24 -2.06 -2.83 -7.69
N ILE A 25 -1.07 -3.39 -6.99
CA ILE A 25 -1.27 -4.12 -5.72
C ILE A 25 -1.91 -3.22 -4.67
N TRP A 26 -1.43 -1.97 -4.56
CA TRP A 26 -2.00 -0.99 -3.63
C TRP A 26 -3.46 -0.68 -3.95
N ARG A 27 -3.80 -0.47 -5.22
CA ARG A 27 -5.17 -0.19 -5.65
C ARG A 27 -6.11 -1.35 -5.33
N GLU A 28 -5.70 -2.57 -5.62
CA GLU A 28 -6.47 -3.79 -5.31
C GLU A 28 -6.66 -3.93 -3.79
N ALA A 29 -5.59 -3.84 -3.01
CA ALA A 29 -5.65 -3.98 -1.55
C ALA A 29 -6.52 -2.89 -0.91
N LEU A 30 -6.47 -1.64 -1.38
CA LEU A 30 -7.34 -0.57 -0.90
C LEU A 30 -8.82 -0.87 -1.19
N GLN A 31 -9.15 -1.36 -2.38
CA GLN A 31 -10.53 -1.74 -2.75
C GLN A 31 -11.05 -2.91 -1.92
N GLU A 32 -10.23 -3.95 -1.72
CA GLU A 32 -10.56 -5.09 -0.85
C GLU A 32 -10.83 -4.62 0.59
N THR A 33 -9.94 -3.77 1.12
CA THR A 33 -10.07 -3.22 2.47
C THR A 33 -11.32 -2.34 2.61
N GLU A 34 -11.62 -1.49 1.62
CA GLU A 34 -12.80 -0.63 1.63
C GLU A 34 -14.09 -1.45 1.66
N SER A 35 -14.17 -2.49 0.82
CA SER A 35 -15.31 -3.41 0.80
C SER A 35 -15.50 -4.09 2.16
N ALA A 36 -14.41 -4.58 2.75
CA ALA A 36 -14.45 -5.26 4.04
C ALA A 36 -14.85 -4.33 5.19
N ILE A 37 -14.38 -3.08 5.21
CA ILE A 37 -14.79 -2.09 6.23
C ILE A 37 -16.28 -1.75 6.11
N ARG A 38 -16.80 -1.65 4.88
CA ARG A 38 -18.23 -1.39 4.67
C ARG A 38 -19.07 -2.55 5.20
N ALA A 39 -18.67 -3.79 4.92
CA ALA A 39 -19.31 -4.99 5.46
C ALA A 39 -19.23 -5.03 7.00
N LEU A 40 -18.05 -4.74 7.56
CA LEU A 40 -17.83 -4.65 9.00
C LEU A 40 -18.74 -3.60 9.67
N GLY A 41 -18.89 -2.42 9.07
CA GLY A 41 -19.79 -1.37 9.57
C GLY A 41 -21.25 -1.84 9.61
N ASN A 42 -21.70 -2.54 8.58
CA ASN A 42 -23.05 -3.11 8.53
C ASN A 42 -23.26 -4.19 9.61
N LEU A 43 -22.28 -5.10 9.78
CA LEU A 43 -22.33 -6.15 10.79
C LEU A 43 -22.31 -5.58 12.22
N ALA A 44 -21.49 -4.56 12.46
CA ALA A 44 -21.48 -3.84 13.73
C ALA A 44 -22.85 -3.24 14.05
N GLU A 45 -23.53 -2.65 13.07
CA GLU A 45 -24.88 -2.11 13.28
C GLU A 45 -25.92 -3.20 13.53
N GLN A 46 -25.85 -4.31 12.79
CA GLN A 46 -26.71 -5.48 13.03
C GLN A 46 -26.53 -6.04 14.44
N LEU A 47 -25.30 -6.09 14.94
CA LEU A 47 -25.02 -6.52 16.31
C LEU A 47 -25.70 -5.60 17.33
N ARG A 48 -25.52 -4.27 17.18
CA ARG A 48 -26.16 -3.27 18.05
C ARG A 48 -27.68 -3.36 18.04
N CYS A 49 -28.28 -3.54 16.85
CA CYS A 49 -29.73 -3.72 16.71
C CYS A 49 -30.20 -5.00 17.41
N THR A 50 -29.49 -6.11 17.19
CA THR A 50 -29.80 -7.42 17.81
C THR A 50 -29.72 -7.32 19.33
N GLU A 51 -28.71 -6.64 19.87
CA GLU A 51 -28.55 -6.41 21.31
C GLU A 51 -29.70 -5.62 21.93
N ARG A 52 -30.15 -4.56 21.26
CA ARG A 52 -31.26 -3.69 21.71
C ARG A 52 -32.63 -4.35 21.59
N THR A 53 -32.77 -5.38 20.76
CA THR A 53 -34.07 -6.02 20.54
C THR A 53 -34.44 -6.91 21.73
N HIS A 54 -35.65 -6.73 22.25
CA HIS A 54 -36.26 -7.58 23.26
C HIS A 54 -37.72 -7.83 22.90
N LEU A 55 -38.12 -9.10 22.75
CA LEU A 55 -39.49 -9.49 22.45
C LEU A 55 -39.94 -10.55 23.46
N GLU A 56 -40.70 -10.11 24.46
CA GLU A 56 -41.23 -10.97 25.54
C GLU A 56 -42.24 -12.00 25.02
N ALA A 57 -42.89 -11.73 23.89
CA ALA A 57 -43.99 -12.55 23.35
C ALA A 57 -43.54 -13.72 22.46
N VAL A 58 -42.23 -13.88 22.20
CA VAL A 58 -41.70 -14.92 21.31
C VAL A 58 -41.00 -15.99 22.15
N GLU A 59 -41.54 -17.21 22.15
CA GLU A 59 -40.87 -18.37 22.73
C GLU A 59 -39.51 -18.59 22.04
N ASN A 60 -38.48 -18.90 22.83
CA ASN A 60 -37.09 -19.09 22.38
C ASN A 60 -36.42 -17.84 21.76
N PHE A 61 -36.99 -16.64 21.94
CA PHE A 61 -36.40 -15.40 21.41
C PHE A 61 -34.94 -15.21 21.83
N GLN A 62 -34.60 -15.55 23.07
CA GLN A 62 -33.24 -15.42 23.59
C GLN A 62 -32.26 -16.36 22.86
N GLU A 63 -32.64 -17.61 22.62
CA GLU A 63 -31.83 -18.57 21.85
C GLU A 63 -31.64 -18.11 20.40
N MET A 64 -32.70 -17.62 19.76
CA MET A 64 -32.63 -17.07 18.40
C MET A 64 -31.71 -15.83 18.35
N LYS A 65 -31.81 -14.96 19.35
CA LYS A 65 -30.97 -13.77 19.48
C LYS A 65 -29.50 -14.13 19.67
N ASP A 66 -29.19 -15.11 20.52
CA ASP A 66 -27.81 -15.55 20.75
C ASP A 66 -27.22 -16.25 19.52
N SER A 67 -28.01 -17.06 18.81
CA SER A 67 -27.63 -17.66 17.54
C SER A 67 -27.33 -16.59 16.46
N ALA A 68 -28.19 -15.57 16.34
CA ALA A 68 -27.97 -14.46 15.42
C ALA A 68 -26.70 -13.67 15.77
N LYS A 69 -26.48 -13.37 17.06
CA LYS A 69 -25.24 -12.71 17.52
C LYS A 69 -24.00 -13.51 17.17
N PHE A 70 -24.02 -14.82 17.38
CA PHE A 70 -22.91 -15.69 17.03
C PHE A 70 -22.59 -15.62 15.52
N SER A 71 -23.62 -15.67 14.67
CA SER A 71 -23.44 -15.54 13.22
C SER A 71 -22.86 -14.17 12.83
N ILE A 72 -23.32 -13.09 13.46
CA ILE A 72 -22.80 -11.73 13.21
C ILE A 72 -21.34 -11.62 13.64
N TRP A 73 -20.97 -12.18 14.80
CA TRP A 73 -19.59 -12.22 15.27
C TRP A 73 -18.66 -12.96 14.32
N ASN A 74 -19.08 -14.11 13.80
CA ASN A 74 -18.30 -14.82 12.78
C ASN A 74 -18.10 -13.96 11.52
N GLY A 75 -19.14 -13.23 11.09
CA GLY A 75 -19.01 -12.26 10.00
C GLY A 75 -17.99 -11.17 10.30
N ILE A 76 -18.03 -10.58 11.50
CA ILE A 76 -17.08 -9.55 11.95
C ILE A 76 -15.65 -10.08 11.91
N GLU A 77 -15.41 -11.28 12.43
CA GLU A 77 -14.09 -11.90 12.41
C GLU A 77 -13.56 -12.13 10.99
N LEU A 78 -14.43 -12.57 10.07
CA LEU A 78 -14.08 -12.74 8.65
C LEU A 78 -13.68 -11.41 8.00
N GLU A 79 -14.43 -10.34 8.23
CA GLU A 79 -14.09 -9.02 7.68
C GLU A 79 -12.79 -8.46 8.26
N ILE A 80 -12.56 -8.64 9.57
CA ILE A 80 -11.29 -8.26 10.22
C ILE A 80 -10.12 -9.04 9.60
N ALA A 81 -10.28 -10.34 9.35
CA ALA A 81 -9.26 -11.16 8.71
C ALA A 81 -8.97 -10.68 7.27
N THR A 82 -10.00 -10.30 6.51
CA THR A 82 -9.86 -9.73 5.15
C THR A 82 -9.10 -8.41 5.17
N ILE A 83 -9.43 -7.51 6.10
CA ILE A 83 -8.71 -6.24 6.29
C ILE A 83 -7.24 -6.51 6.60
N LYS A 84 -6.96 -7.43 7.53
CA LYS A 84 -5.59 -7.79 7.93
C LYS A 84 -4.80 -8.36 6.75
N ALA A 85 -5.37 -9.28 5.98
CA ALA A 85 -4.71 -9.86 4.81
C ALA A 85 -4.37 -8.79 3.76
N SER A 86 -5.27 -7.84 3.53
CA SER A 86 -5.05 -6.71 2.61
C SER A 86 -3.93 -5.79 3.11
N MET A 87 -3.88 -5.53 4.41
CA MET A 87 -2.78 -4.77 5.03
C MET A 87 -1.43 -5.49 4.91
N GLU A 88 -1.39 -6.80 5.09
CA GLU A 88 -0.18 -7.60 4.89
C GLU A 88 0.32 -7.53 3.42
N LYS A 89 -0.60 -7.51 2.43
CA LYS A 89 -0.24 -7.28 1.01
C LYS A 89 0.43 -5.90 0.83
N MET A 90 -0.16 -4.84 1.40
CA MET A 90 0.37 -3.47 1.34
C MET A 90 1.76 -3.36 1.99
N GLU A 91 1.93 -3.93 3.19
CA GLU A 91 3.21 -3.94 3.90
C GLU A 91 4.29 -4.68 3.11
N LYS A 92 3.95 -5.86 2.56
CA LYS A 92 4.88 -6.68 1.77
C LYS A 92 5.36 -5.94 0.53
N THR A 93 4.46 -5.26 -0.21
CA THR A 93 4.83 -4.50 -1.41
C THR A 93 5.67 -3.26 -1.06
N ASN A 94 5.37 -2.57 0.04
CA ASN A 94 6.19 -1.46 0.56
C ASN A 94 7.61 -1.91 0.94
N ASN A 95 7.72 -3.01 1.68
CA ASN A 95 9.01 -3.56 2.08
C ASN A 95 9.82 -4.01 0.86
N ASN A 96 9.17 -4.52 -0.17
CA ASN A 96 9.85 -4.89 -1.41
C ASN A 96 10.39 -3.66 -2.16
N LEU A 97 9.59 -2.60 -2.29
CA LEU A 97 10.02 -1.33 -2.86
C LEU A 97 11.20 -0.74 -2.09
N LYS A 98 11.11 -0.70 -0.75
CA LYS A 98 12.20 -0.22 0.13
C LYS A 98 13.50 -0.97 -0.11
N ARG A 99 13.45 -2.30 -0.22
CA ARG A 99 14.64 -3.13 -0.50
C ARG A 99 15.26 -2.82 -1.86
N LYS A 100 14.44 -2.62 -2.90
CA LYS A 100 14.94 -2.23 -4.23
C LYS A 100 15.64 -0.87 -4.20
N LEU A 101 15.02 0.13 -3.56
CA LEU A 101 15.62 1.45 -3.37
C LEU A 101 16.92 1.41 -2.59
N PHE A 102 16.93 0.71 -1.45
CA PHE A 102 18.13 0.57 -0.62
C PHE A 102 19.27 -0.16 -1.35
N SER A 103 18.94 -1.18 -2.14
CA SER A 103 19.94 -1.89 -2.94
C SER A 103 20.55 -0.99 -4.02
N LEU A 104 19.73 -0.17 -4.66
CA LEU A 104 20.19 0.83 -5.62
C LEU A 104 21.08 1.88 -4.94
N GLU A 105 20.60 2.50 -3.86
CA GLU A 105 21.33 3.50 -3.08
C GLU A 105 22.71 3.00 -2.65
N LYS A 106 22.78 1.77 -2.12
CA LYS A 106 24.04 1.16 -1.69
C LYS A 106 25.05 1.06 -2.83
N LEU A 107 24.62 0.67 -4.03
CA LEU A 107 25.50 0.58 -5.21
C LEU A 107 25.99 1.95 -5.67
N THR A 108 25.24 3.01 -5.38
CA THR A 108 25.63 4.37 -5.76
C THR A 108 26.67 5.02 -4.86
N LEU A 109 26.98 4.43 -3.69
CA LEU A 109 27.98 4.96 -2.76
C LEU A 109 29.41 4.89 -3.33
N ASP A 110 29.69 3.89 -4.15
CA ASP A 110 31.00 3.67 -4.76
C ASP A 110 31.13 4.30 -6.16
N LEU A 111 30.11 5.08 -6.60
CA LEU A 111 30.14 5.77 -7.88
C LEU A 111 30.94 7.08 -7.78
N ASP A 112 31.71 7.37 -8.83
CA ASP A 112 32.31 8.68 -9.05
C ASP A 112 31.24 9.65 -9.61
N TRP A 113 30.61 10.42 -8.72
CA TRP A 113 29.53 11.35 -9.08
C TRP A 113 30.00 12.54 -9.93
N ASP A 114 31.30 12.82 -9.97
CA ASP A 114 31.87 13.90 -10.79
C ASP A 114 32.14 13.44 -12.23
N GLU A 115 32.03 12.13 -12.50
CA GLU A 115 32.21 11.57 -13.82
C GLU A 115 31.10 12.00 -14.78
N ARG A 116 31.50 12.46 -15.98
CA ARG A 116 30.58 12.79 -17.08
C ARG A 116 30.09 11.53 -17.79
N HIS A 117 29.23 10.77 -17.13
CA HIS A 117 28.59 9.58 -17.68
C HIS A 117 27.07 9.77 -17.86
N PRO A 118 26.45 9.24 -18.94
CA PRO A 118 25.00 9.33 -19.18
C PRO A 118 24.14 8.78 -18.02
N LEU A 119 24.55 7.66 -17.40
CA LEU A 119 23.91 7.13 -16.18
C LEU A 119 23.80 8.16 -15.05
N ILE A 120 24.89 8.91 -14.79
CA ILE A 120 25.01 9.80 -13.63
C ILE A 120 24.32 11.14 -13.91
N ASN A 121 24.69 11.74 -15.05
CA ASN A 121 24.24 13.09 -15.43
C ASN A 121 22.89 13.09 -16.15
N GLY A 122 22.40 11.92 -16.54
CA GLY A 122 21.30 11.77 -17.47
C GLY A 122 21.72 12.04 -18.92
N GLY A 123 20.82 11.70 -19.82
CA GLY A 123 20.92 11.97 -21.25
C GLY A 123 19.54 12.21 -21.86
N PRO A 124 19.46 12.39 -23.19
CA PRO A 124 18.19 12.56 -23.89
C PRO A 124 17.22 11.39 -23.68
N THR A 125 17.77 10.22 -23.40
CA THR A 125 17.05 8.95 -23.34
C THR A 125 16.90 8.40 -21.93
N GLN A 126 17.54 8.98 -20.90
CA GLN A 126 17.50 8.49 -19.51
C GLN A 126 17.63 9.65 -18.51
N PRO A 127 16.77 9.72 -17.47
CA PRO A 127 16.92 10.73 -16.43
C PRO A 127 18.20 10.54 -15.59
N PRO A 128 18.72 11.61 -14.97
CA PRO A 128 19.86 11.52 -14.06
C PRO A 128 19.59 10.56 -12.90
N LEU A 129 20.59 9.78 -12.49
CA LEU A 129 20.48 8.83 -11.38
C LEU A 129 20.04 9.50 -10.08
N SER A 130 20.52 10.71 -9.80
CA SER A 130 20.11 11.50 -8.64
C SER A 130 18.61 11.79 -8.63
N LYS A 131 18.00 12.04 -9.81
CA LYS A 131 16.56 12.26 -9.96
C LYS A 131 15.77 10.98 -9.69
N ILE A 132 16.25 9.82 -10.19
CA ILE A 132 15.63 8.52 -9.93
C ILE A 132 15.64 8.19 -8.43
N LEU A 133 16.78 8.38 -7.76
CA LEU A 133 16.91 8.15 -6.31
C LEU A 133 15.97 9.06 -5.51
N PHE A 134 15.96 10.36 -5.84
CA PHE A 134 15.11 11.34 -5.17
C PHE A 134 13.62 11.03 -5.31
N LEU A 135 13.15 10.82 -6.55
CA LEU A 135 11.76 10.49 -6.81
C LEU A 135 11.38 9.11 -6.25
N GLY A 136 12.31 8.15 -6.29
CA GLY A 136 12.15 6.84 -5.66
C GLY A 136 11.91 6.94 -4.16
N LEU A 137 12.68 7.78 -3.47
CA LEU A 137 12.49 8.05 -2.04
C LEU A 137 11.13 8.69 -1.77
N GLN A 138 10.74 9.71 -2.54
CA GLN A 138 9.44 10.37 -2.39
C GLN A 138 8.27 9.40 -2.62
N PHE A 139 8.39 8.56 -3.65
CA PHE A 139 7.41 7.52 -3.97
C PHE A 139 7.26 6.55 -2.79
N TRP A 140 8.36 6.04 -2.24
CA TRP A 140 8.30 5.14 -1.07
C TRP A 140 7.70 5.82 0.17
N GLN A 141 8.13 7.06 0.48
CA GLN A 141 7.62 7.82 1.63
C GLN A 141 6.11 8.07 1.53
N PHE A 142 5.61 8.31 0.32
CA PHE A 142 4.18 8.46 0.07
C PHE A 142 3.39 7.21 0.50
N PHE A 143 3.77 6.04 -0.02
CA PHE A 143 3.09 4.77 0.31
C PHE A 143 3.29 4.34 1.76
N ASP A 144 4.48 4.56 2.35
CA ASP A 144 4.72 4.28 3.76
C ASP A 144 3.85 5.20 4.65
N GLY A 145 3.79 6.49 4.35
CA GLY A 145 2.96 7.45 5.08
C GLY A 145 1.47 7.09 5.07
N ILE A 146 0.96 6.61 3.93
CA ILE A 146 -0.41 6.10 3.82
C ILE A 146 -0.58 4.84 4.68
N PHE A 147 0.33 3.88 4.56
CA PHE A 147 0.28 2.63 5.32
C PHE A 147 0.25 2.88 6.83
N GLN A 148 1.09 3.79 7.34
CA GLN A 148 1.10 4.13 8.76
C GLN A 148 -0.23 4.72 9.25
N LYS A 149 -0.90 5.54 8.42
CA LYS A 149 -2.24 6.09 8.75
C LYS A 149 -3.28 4.97 8.85
N ILE A 150 -3.33 4.09 7.85
CA ILE A 150 -4.26 2.94 7.83
C ILE A 150 -3.97 2.03 9.03
N SER A 151 -2.70 1.70 9.26
CA SER A 151 -2.27 0.84 10.37
C SER A 151 -2.66 1.40 11.73
N SER A 152 -2.50 2.71 11.92
CA SER A 152 -2.89 3.39 13.15
C SER A 152 -4.41 3.35 13.35
N ALA A 153 -5.19 3.63 12.30
CA ALA A 153 -6.65 3.55 12.37
C ALA A 153 -7.14 2.13 12.68
N TYR A 154 -6.53 1.11 12.04
CA TYR A 154 -6.85 -0.30 12.26
C TYR A 154 -6.54 -0.74 13.70
N LYS A 155 -5.40 -0.33 14.27
CA LYS A 155 -5.06 -0.65 15.66
C LYS A 155 -6.02 -0.04 16.67
N SER A 156 -6.67 1.07 16.32
CA SER A 156 -7.69 1.73 17.14
C SER A 156 -9.12 1.25 16.86
N LEU A 157 -9.28 0.21 16.03
CA LEU A 157 -10.59 -0.29 15.64
C LEU A 157 -11.33 -0.87 16.87
N ASP A 158 -12.49 -0.31 17.13
CA ASP A 158 -13.47 -0.85 18.06
C ASP A 158 -14.76 -1.08 17.28
N VAL A 159 -15.16 -2.35 17.15
CA VAL A 159 -16.33 -2.76 16.36
C VAL A 159 -17.63 -2.26 16.98
N TYR A 160 -17.67 -1.99 18.28
CA TYR A 160 -18.85 -1.42 18.93
C TYR A 160 -19.00 0.09 18.66
N CYS A 161 -17.90 0.76 18.29
CA CYS A 161 -17.85 2.19 18.04
C CYS A 161 -17.94 2.51 16.54
N GLU A 162 -19.08 3.05 16.09
CA GLU A 162 -19.28 3.49 14.70
C GLU A 162 -18.23 4.50 14.23
N ARG A 163 -17.77 5.35 15.14
CA ARG A 163 -16.72 6.32 14.85
C ARG A 163 -15.40 5.64 14.50
N SER A 164 -15.07 4.52 15.14
CA SER A 164 -13.83 3.79 14.87
C SER A 164 -13.83 3.14 13.49
N THR A 165 -14.95 2.52 13.07
CA THR A 165 -15.09 1.99 11.71
C THR A 165 -15.08 3.11 10.66
N SER A 166 -15.72 4.25 10.93
CA SER A 166 -15.67 5.42 10.05
C SER A 166 -14.27 6.03 9.94
N ASN A 167 -13.51 6.10 11.04
CA ASN A 167 -12.12 6.57 11.01
C ASN A 167 -11.24 5.67 10.14
N LEU A 168 -11.43 4.35 10.22
CA LEU A 168 -10.73 3.39 9.37
C LEU A 168 -11.12 3.56 7.90
N ALA A 169 -12.41 3.71 7.59
CA ALA A 169 -12.87 3.99 6.22
C ALA A 169 -12.25 5.27 5.64
N ASN A 170 -12.24 6.35 6.42
CA ASN A 170 -11.66 7.64 6.01
C ASN A 170 -10.15 7.54 5.75
N SER A 171 -9.45 6.65 6.45
CA SER A 171 -8.01 6.44 6.24
C SER A 171 -7.67 5.85 4.86
N LEU A 172 -8.64 5.23 4.18
CA LEU A 172 -8.48 4.65 2.84
C LEU A 172 -8.75 5.65 1.71
N SER A 173 -9.26 6.84 2.02
CA SER A 173 -9.53 7.89 1.02
C SER A 173 -8.22 8.52 0.54
N VAL A 174 -7.52 7.78 -0.31
CA VAL A 174 -6.16 8.07 -0.77
C VAL A 174 -6.16 8.23 -2.28
N ASP A 175 -5.64 9.36 -2.76
CA ASP A 175 -5.41 9.57 -4.17
C ASP A 175 -4.05 9.00 -4.59
N LEU A 176 -4.07 7.89 -5.33
CA LEU A 176 -2.85 7.28 -5.89
C LEU A 176 -2.35 7.97 -7.16
N ASN A 177 -3.07 8.96 -7.71
CA ASN A 177 -2.71 9.66 -8.94
C ASN A 177 -1.99 10.99 -8.67
N VAL A 178 -1.38 11.15 -7.50
CA VAL A 178 -0.60 12.34 -7.17
C VAL A 178 0.66 12.46 -8.05
N ASN A 179 1.09 13.70 -8.30
CA ASN A 179 2.24 13.99 -9.16
C ASN A 179 3.50 13.20 -8.77
N SER A 180 3.78 13.02 -7.47
CA SER A 180 4.94 12.27 -6.98
C SER A 180 4.93 10.78 -7.40
N VAL A 181 3.74 10.19 -7.60
CA VAL A 181 3.59 8.81 -8.08
C VAL A 181 3.73 8.77 -9.61
N ASN A 182 3.03 9.67 -10.29
CA ASN A 182 2.99 9.70 -11.75
C ASN A 182 4.32 10.13 -12.38
N GLU A 183 5.08 11.03 -11.75
CA GLU A 183 6.35 11.51 -12.29
C GLU A 183 7.39 10.40 -12.37
N LEU A 184 7.53 9.58 -11.33
CA LEU A 184 8.48 8.47 -11.35
C LEU A 184 8.04 7.37 -12.33
N ILE A 185 6.74 7.04 -12.35
CA ILE A 185 6.18 6.07 -13.31
C ILE A 185 6.39 6.55 -14.74
N ALA A 186 6.10 7.81 -15.04
CA ALA A 186 6.33 8.39 -16.36
C ALA A 186 7.81 8.36 -16.75
N LEU A 187 8.74 8.48 -15.80
CA LEU A 187 10.16 8.39 -16.10
C LEU A 187 10.62 6.97 -16.46
N THR A 188 9.90 5.93 -16.05
CA THR A 188 10.27 4.54 -16.36
C THR A 188 10.35 4.26 -17.86
N GLN A 189 9.57 4.98 -18.68
CA GLN A 189 9.58 4.84 -20.14
C GLN A 189 10.93 5.18 -20.79
N TYR A 190 11.79 5.90 -20.06
CA TYR A 190 13.13 6.32 -20.49
C TYR A 190 14.25 5.49 -19.84
N VAL A 191 13.91 4.50 -19.03
CA VAL A 191 14.93 3.77 -18.24
C VAL A 191 15.39 2.48 -18.92
N ASN A 192 14.64 1.98 -19.89
CA ASN A 192 14.91 0.69 -20.56
C ASN A 192 15.79 0.81 -21.82
N ASN A 193 16.61 1.85 -21.92
CA ASN A 193 17.48 2.07 -23.09
C ASN A 193 18.85 1.42 -22.85
N SER A 194 19.18 0.41 -23.66
CA SER A 194 20.49 -0.27 -23.70
C SER A 194 21.65 0.69 -23.98
N ASP A 195 21.36 1.79 -24.67
CA ASP A 195 22.33 2.81 -25.10
C ASP A 195 22.82 3.71 -23.94
N ALA A 196 22.31 3.54 -22.71
CA ALA A 196 22.75 4.29 -21.54
C ALA A 196 24.02 3.72 -20.87
N ILE A 197 24.46 2.55 -21.32
CA ILE A 197 25.65 1.83 -20.83
C ILE A 197 26.87 2.08 -21.74
N ASP A 198 26.64 2.51 -22.99
CA ASP A 198 27.68 2.77 -24.01
C ASP A 198 28.26 4.19 -23.96
#